data_AF-A0A939VDK5-F1
#
_entry.id   AF-A0A939VDK5-F1
#
_cell.length_a   1.000
_cell.length_b   1.000
_cell.length_c   1.000
_cell.angle_alpha   90.00
_cell.angle_beta   90.00
_cell.angle_gamma   90.00
#
_symmetry.space_group_name_H-M   'P 1'
#
loop_
_entity.id
_entity.type
_entity.pdbx_description
1 polymer ?
#
loop_
_entity_poly.entity_id
_entity_poly.type
_entity_poly.pdbx_seq_one_letter_code
_entity_poly.pdbx_strand_id
1 'polypeptide(L)'
;GFMEIETPYLIKSTPEGARDFVVPSRMNPGQFYALPQSPQTFKQLLMVAGYDRYFQIVRCFRDEDLRADRQPEFTQIDCEMSFVEQEDVLKTFEGMMRAMFKNAVGVDIPNPLPRMSWYDAMDNYGSDKPDIRFGMKIHEISELVKGCGFSVFDSAEYVGAINVEGCAEYTRKQLDELTEWVKRPQVGAKGLVYIKLNPDGTVKSSVDKFYTPEQLQKVADAMEAKTGDLILVLCGEKRKTQTQLGVLRIEMGNRLGLRDPHVFAPLWIVDFPLLEWSEEDGRFYAMHHPFTAPKPEHEKWFYSDKKEDLERVCANAYDFVLNGSELGGGSIRIHNADMQKRMFEVLGIGPEEAEYKFGFIIHAFQYGAPPHGGLAFGFDRVCALFGGQETIRDYIAFPKNNQGRDVMIDSPSKIDQVQMDELFLASTVKE
;
A
#
# COMPACT_ATOMS: atom_id res chain seq x y z
N GLY A 1 -22.07 -4.50 -19.02
CA GLY A 1 -21.18 -3.95 -20.05
C GLY A 1 -19.78 -4.52 -19.98
N PHE A 2 -19.33 -5.00 -18.81
CA PHE A 2 -18.07 -5.75 -18.71
C PHE A 2 -18.23 -7.16 -19.26
N MET A 3 -17.17 -7.67 -19.88
CA MET A 3 -17.04 -9.05 -20.35
C MET A 3 -16.13 -9.83 -19.41
N GLU A 4 -16.60 -10.99 -18.97
CA GLU A 4 -15.74 -11.94 -18.27
C GLU A 4 -14.91 -12.70 -19.29
N ILE A 5 -13.58 -12.55 -19.24
CA ILE A 5 -12.67 -13.18 -20.19
C ILE A 5 -11.59 -13.89 -19.40
N GLU A 6 -11.42 -15.19 -19.57
CA GLU A 6 -10.36 -15.94 -18.89
C GLU A 6 -8.98 -15.60 -19.50
N THR A 7 -7.96 -15.54 -18.65
CA THR A 7 -6.57 -15.26 -19.05
C THR A 7 -5.64 -16.42 -18.70
N PRO A 8 -4.56 -16.67 -19.47
CA PRO A 8 -3.68 -17.81 -19.24
C PRO A 8 -2.97 -17.78 -17.87
N TYR A 9 -2.76 -18.96 -17.27
CA TYR A 9 -1.93 -19.14 -16.08
C TYR A 9 -0.48 -19.53 -16.36
N LEU A 10 -0.18 -20.05 -17.55
CA LEU A 10 1.19 -20.39 -17.95
C LEU A 10 1.74 -19.27 -18.83
N ILE A 11 2.41 -18.30 -18.21
CA ILE A 11 2.82 -17.05 -18.84
C ILE A 11 4.35 -16.94 -18.90
N LYS A 12 4.86 -15.90 -19.57
CA LYS A 12 6.30 -15.59 -19.56
C LYS A 12 6.66 -14.99 -18.20
N SER A 13 7.77 -15.45 -17.59
CA SER A 13 8.31 -14.81 -16.38
C SER A 13 8.82 -13.41 -16.72
N THR A 14 8.48 -12.44 -15.88
CA THR A 14 8.92 -11.05 -15.99
C THR A 14 9.67 -10.68 -14.72
N PRO A 15 10.91 -10.17 -14.78
CA PRO A 15 11.72 -9.90 -13.59
C PRO A 15 11.28 -8.69 -12.74
N GLU A 16 10.00 -8.34 -12.72
CA GLU A 16 9.47 -7.18 -12.02
C GLU A 16 8.42 -7.55 -10.96
N GLY A 17 8.36 -6.73 -9.91
CA GLY A 17 7.43 -6.92 -8.80
C GLY A 17 7.88 -8.02 -7.84
N ALA A 18 6.95 -8.91 -7.50
CA ALA A 18 7.20 -10.05 -6.62
C ALA A 18 8.03 -11.12 -7.33
N ARG A 19 8.50 -12.14 -6.59
CA ARG A 19 9.08 -13.32 -7.23
C ARG A 19 7.96 -14.18 -7.84
N ASP A 20 8.18 -14.62 -9.08
CA ASP A 20 7.28 -15.54 -9.78
C ASP A 20 7.39 -16.97 -9.23
N PHE A 21 6.25 -17.66 -9.14
CA PHE A 21 6.27 -19.13 -9.16
C PHE A 21 6.53 -19.60 -10.58
N VAL A 22 7.50 -20.51 -10.76
CA VAL A 22 7.88 -21.03 -12.07
C VAL A 22 7.40 -22.46 -12.30
N VAL A 23 7.06 -22.77 -13.55
CA VAL A 23 6.58 -24.10 -13.97
C VAL A 23 7.48 -24.60 -15.12
N PRO A 24 8.25 -25.68 -14.92
CA PRO A 24 9.16 -26.20 -15.95
C PRO A 24 8.40 -26.78 -17.14
N SER A 25 8.90 -26.54 -18.37
CA SER A 25 8.30 -27.05 -19.59
C SER A 25 8.99 -28.32 -20.08
N ARG A 26 8.32 -29.47 -19.94
CA ARG A 26 8.78 -30.76 -20.50
C ARG A 26 9.01 -30.70 -22.02
N MET A 27 8.18 -29.95 -22.74
CA MET A 27 8.22 -29.86 -24.22
C MET A 27 9.32 -28.93 -24.75
N ASN A 28 9.80 -28.01 -23.90
CA ASN A 28 10.79 -27.00 -24.27
C ASN A 28 11.91 -27.04 -23.22
N PRO A 29 12.86 -28.00 -23.33
CA PRO A 29 13.89 -28.21 -22.31
C PRO A 29 14.66 -26.92 -21.99
N GLY A 30 14.86 -26.64 -20.70
CA GLY A 30 15.52 -25.43 -20.22
C GLY A 30 14.65 -24.17 -20.19
N GLN A 31 13.36 -24.26 -20.54
CA GLN A 31 12.42 -23.14 -20.49
C GLN A 31 11.36 -23.34 -19.39
N PHE A 32 10.90 -22.23 -18.84
CA PHE A 32 9.93 -22.18 -17.74
C PHE A 32 8.80 -21.22 -18.08
N TYR A 33 7.59 -21.58 -17.69
CA TYR A 33 6.49 -20.63 -17.53
C TYR A 33 6.58 -19.99 -16.14
N ALA A 34 5.87 -18.88 -15.96
CA ALA A 34 5.54 -18.31 -14.66
C ALA A 34 4.03 -18.37 -14.44
N LEU A 35 3.61 -18.49 -13.17
CA LEU A 35 2.24 -18.24 -12.77
C LEU A 35 2.02 -16.73 -12.60
N PRO A 36 0.89 -16.17 -13.06
CA PRO A 36 0.69 -14.72 -13.10
C PRO A 36 0.54 -14.12 -11.70
N GLN A 37 1.31 -13.06 -11.43
CA GLN A 37 1.10 -12.19 -10.27
C GLN A 37 -0.21 -11.41 -10.34
N SER A 38 -0.70 -11.18 -11.57
CA SER A 38 -2.02 -10.67 -11.93
C SER A 38 -2.21 -10.80 -13.46
N PRO A 39 -3.43 -10.63 -14.01
CA PRO A 39 -3.65 -10.58 -15.46
C PRO A 39 -3.20 -9.28 -16.16
N GLN A 40 -2.36 -8.45 -15.52
CA GLN A 40 -2.00 -7.09 -15.95
C GLN A 40 -1.57 -6.99 -17.43
N THR A 41 -0.79 -7.94 -17.92
CA THR A 41 -0.39 -8.01 -19.33
C THR A 41 -1.59 -8.26 -20.24
N PHE A 42 -2.39 -9.27 -19.93
CA PHE A 42 -3.47 -9.72 -20.79
C PHE A 42 -4.64 -8.75 -20.81
N LYS A 43 -4.99 -8.14 -19.67
CA LYS A 43 -6.08 -7.17 -19.61
C LYS A 43 -5.81 -5.91 -20.44
N GLN A 44 -4.55 -5.46 -20.49
CA GLN A 44 -4.15 -4.36 -21.37
C GLN A 44 -4.21 -4.79 -22.85
N LEU A 45 -3.74 -5.99 -23.19
CA LEU A 45 -3.87 -6.52 -24.55
C LEU A 45 -5.34 -6.68 -24.97
N LEU A 46 -6.25 -6.98 -24.06
CA LEU A 46 -7.69 -6.99 -24.34
C LEU A 46 -8.24 -5.60 -24.67
N MET A 47 -7.69 -4.53 -24.06
CA MET A 47 -8.02 -3.15 -24.44
C MET A 47 -7.52 -2.85 -25.85
N VAL A 48 -6.28 -3.26 -26.18
CA VAL A 48 -5.72 -3.16 -27.54
C VAL A 48 -6.55 -3.95 -28.55
N ALA A 49 -7.08 -5.12 -28.17
CA ALA A 49 -7.92 -5.96 -29.01
C ALA A 49 -9.36 -5.43 -29.19
N GLY A 50 -9.73 -4.33 -28.52
CA GLY A 50 -11.02 -3.67 -28.70
C GLY A 50 -12.17 -4.21 -27.85
N TYR A 51 -11.90 -4.94 -26.76
CA TYR A 51 -12.95 -5.45 -25.87
C TYR A 51 -13.62 -4.35 -25.01
N ASP A 52 -13.09 -3.13 -24.95
CA ASP A 52 -13.60 -1.96 -24.19
C ASP A 52 -13.69 -2.13 -22.66
N ARG A 53 -14.35 -3.17 -22.13
CA ARG A 53 -14.54 -3.40 -20.69
C ARG A 53 -14.37 -4.87 -20.34
N TYR A 54 -13.36 -5.16 -19.54
CA TYR A 54 -12.97 -6.50 -19.11
C TYR A 54 -13.11 -6.63 -17.59
N PHE A 55 -13.57 -7.79 -17.12
CA PHE A 55 -13.36 -8.22 -15.74
C PHE A 55 -13.04 -9.71 -15.65
N GLN A 56 -12.48 -10.15 -14.52
CA GLN A 56 -12.31 -11.56 -14.18
C GLN A 56 -12.21 -11.73 -12.66
N ILE A 57 -12.88 -12.74 -12.10
CA ILE A 57 -12.55 -13.23 -10.75
C ILE A 57 -11.48 -14.31 -10.91
N VAL A 58 -10.24 -13.99 -10.58
CA VAL A 58 -9.07 -14.73 -11.04
C VAL A 58 -8.10 -15.08 -9.92
N ARG A 59 -7.43 -16.23 -10.06
CA ARG A 59 -6.35 -16.64 -9.16
C ARG A 59 -5.04 -15.97 -9.55
N CYS A 60 -4.37 -15.36 -8.58
CA CYS A 60 -3.07 -14.72 -8.72
C CYS A 60 -2.05 -15.40 -7.80
N PHE A 61 -0.78 -15.33 -8.17
CA PHE A 61 0.29 -16.08 -7.50
C PHE A 61 1.51 -15.19 -7.23
N ARG A 62 2.00 -15.16 -6.00
CA ARG A 62 3.20 -14.38 -5.62
C ARG A 62 4.04 -15.17 -4.62
N ASP A 63 5.31 -15.41 -4.95
CA ASP A 63 6.28 -16.05 -4.05
C ASP A 63 6.93 -15.00 -3.14
N GLU A 64 6.17 -14.55 -2.12
CA GLU A 64 6.60 -13.58 -1.11
C GLU A 64 6.51 -14.17 0.30
N ASP A 65 7.22 -13.52 1.24
CA ASP A 65 7.07 -13.80 2.66
C ASP A 65 5.60 -13.65 3.10
N LEU A 66 5.07 -14.72 3.69
CA LEU A 66 3.66 -14.77 4.07
C LEU A 66 3.39 -14.03 5.38
N ARG A 67 2.25 -13.34 5.40
CA ARG A 67 1.70 -12.59 6.54
C ARG A 67 0.28 -13.06 6.83
N ALA A 68 -0.33 -12.55 7.90
CA ALA A 68 -1.69 -12.94 8.29
C ALA A 68 -2.76 -12.65 7.21
N ASP A 69 -2.48 -11.68 6.33
CA ASP A 69 -3.31 -11.23 5.23
C ASP A 69 -2.75 -11.58 3.84
N ARG A 70 -1.74 -12.46 3.76
CA ARG A 70 -1.11 -12.89 2.50
C ARG A 70 -1.14 -14.40 2.34
N GLN A 71 -1.41 -14.85 1.12
CA GLN A 71 -1.36 -16.23 0.68
C GLN A 71 -0.55 -16.31 -0.62
N PRO A 72 0.18 -17.41 -0.87
CA PRO A 72 0.99 -17.54 -2.08
C PRO A 72 0.11 -17.61 -3.34
N GLU A 73 -1.14 -18.02 -3.16
CA GLU A 73 -2.20 -18.02 -4.16
C GLU A 73 -3.41 -17.27 -3.57
N PHE A 74 -3.96 -16.29 -4.30
CA PHE A 74 -5.03 -15.42 -3.79
C PHE A 74 -5.95 -14.96 -4.92
N THR A 75 -7.16 -14.53 -4.60
CA THR A 75 -8.20 -14.23 -5.58
C THR A 75 -8.34 -12.73 -5.77
N GLN A 76 -8.40 -12.27 -7.03
CA GLN A 76 -8.68 -10.88 -7.38
C GLN A 76 -9.99 -10.74 -8.15
N ILE A 77 -10.68 -9.62 -7.97
CA ILE A 77 -11.64 -9.09 -8.95
C ILE A 77 -10.85 -8.11 -9.82
N ASP A 78 -10.34 -8.58 -10.95
CA ASP A 78 -9.48 -7.81 -11.84
C ASP A 78 -10.31 -7.17 -12.96
N CYS A 79 -10.15 -5.87 -13.19
CA CYS A 79 -10.94 -5.13 -14.16
C CYS A 79 -10.08 -4.15 -14.98
N GLU A 80 -10.48 -3.89 -16.22
CA GLU A 80 -9.87 -2.89 -17.11
C GLU A 80 -10.93 -2.28 -18.05
N MET A 81 -10.79 -1.00 -18.38
CA MET A 81 -11.70 -0.23 -19.22
C MET A 81 -10.92 0.61 -20.22
N SER A 82 -11.43 0.75 -21.45
CA SER A 82 -10.91 1.65 -22.49
C SER A 82 -11.66 2.98 -22.50
N PHE A 83 -11.01 4.02 -23.02
CA PHE A 83 -11.51 5.38 -23.18
C PHE A 83 -12.05 6.00 -21.88
N VAL A 84 -11.33 5.76 -20.78
CA VAL A 84 -11.68 6.25 -19.44
C VAL A 84 -10.65 7.22 -18.89
N GLU A 85 -11.14 8.18 -18.12
CA GLU A 85 -10.34 8.97 -17.19
C GLU A 85 -10.43 8.38 -15.77
N GLN A 86 -9.61 8.90 -14.85
CA GLN A 86 -9.61 8.48 -13.44
C GLN A 86 -11.02 8.47 -12.86
N GLU A 87 -11.79 9.53 -13.11
CA GLU A 87 -13.11 9.72 -12.54
C GLU A 87 -14.12 8.66 -13.01
N ASP A 88 -14.02 8.21 -14.26
CA ASP A 88 -14.90 7.16 -14.80
C ASP A 88 -14.65 5.83 -14.10
N VAL A 89 -13.37 5.53 -13.85
CA VAL A 89 -12.95 4.33 -13.13
C VAL A 89 -13.45 4.37 -11.69
N LEU A 90 -13.20 5.46 -10.97
CA LEU A 90 -13.65 5.62 -9.57
C LEU A 90 -15.16 5.49 -9.46
N LYS A 91 -15.94 6.23 -10.28
CA LYS A 91 -17.41 6.16 -10.26
C LYS A 91 -17.93 4.75 -10.53
N THR A 92 -17.32 4.03 -11.47
CA THR A 92 -17.71 2.66 -11.82
C THR A 92 -17.53 1.73 -10.64
N PHE A 93 -16.34 1.72 -10.01
CA PHE A 93 -16.03 0.82 -8.92
C PHE A 93 -16.62 1.24 -7.58
N GLU A 94 -16.88 2.53 -7.36
CA GLU A 94 -17.74 2.99 -6.27
C GLU A 94 -19.16 2.40 -6.38
N GLY A 95 -19.72 2.38 -7.59
CA GLY A 95 -21.02 1.76 -7.86
C GLY A 95 -21.02 0.26 -7.55
N MET A 96 -19.99 -0.44 -7.98
CA MET A 96 -19.79 -1.86 -7.66
C MET A 96 -19.69 -2.09 -6.15
N MET A 97 -18.84 -1.35 -5.46
CA MET A 97 -18.66 -1.50 -4.01
C MET A 97 -19.93 -1.17 -3.24
N ARG A 98 -20.67 -0.10 -3.60
CA ARG A 98 -21.98 0.19 -3.00
C ARG A 98 -22.95 -0.98 -3.13
N ALA A 99 -23.02 -1.60 -4.32
CA ALA A 99 -23.87 -2.77 -4.52
C ALA A 99 -23.40 -3.97 -3.66
N MET A 100 -22.09 -4.21 -3.57
CA MET A 100 -21.53 -5.27 -2.73
C MET A 100 -21.84 -5.04 -1.25
N PHE A 101 -21.59 -3.84 -0.71
CA PHE A 101 -21.90 -3.50 0.68
C PHE A 101 -23.39 -3.67 0.98
N LYS A 102 -24.26 -3.16 0.10
CA LYS A 102 -25.71 -3.26 0.29
C LYS A 102 -26.20 -4.70 0.30
N ASN A 103 -25.72 -5.51 -0.65
CA ASN A 103 -26.22 -6.88 -0.85
C ASN A 103 -25.58 -7.89 0.10
N ALA A 104 -24.31 -7.73 0.45
CA ALA A 104 -23.57 -8.70 1.27
C ALA A 104 -23.68 -8.42 2.77
N VAL A 105 -23.66 -7.15 3.18
CA VAL A 105 -23.66 -6.77 4.62
C VAL A 105 -24.81 -5.83 5.01
N GLY A 106 -25.67 -5.44 4.08
CA GLY A 106 -26.84 -4.59 4.38
C GLY A 106 -26.51 -3.14 4.71
N VAL A 107 -25.29 -2.67 4.41
CA VAL A 107 -24.81 -1.33 4.76
C VAL A 107 -24.83 -0.42 3.53
N ASP A 108 -25.34 0.80 3.72
CA ASP A 108 -25.19 1.87 2.73
C ASP A 108 -23.89 2.66 3.03
N ILE A 109 -23.01 2.75 2.04
CA ILE A 109 -21.78 3.55 2.12
C ILE A 109 -21.95 4.91 1.40
N PRO A 110 -21.10 5.92 1.69
CA PRO A 110 -21.25 7.26 1.12
C PRO A 110 -21.31 7.30 -0.43
N ASN A 111 -21.96 8.36 -0.95
CA ASN A 111 -22.00 8.65 -2.38
C ASN A 111 -21.93 10.17 -2.61
N PRO A 112 -20.82 10.71 -3.15
CA PRO A 112 -19.59 10.00 -3.51
C PRO A 112 -18.82 9.49 -2.28
N LEU A 113 -17.86 8.58 -2.48
CA LEU A 113 -16.95 8.19 -1.40
C LEU A 113 -16.00 9.35 -1.04
N PRO A 114 -15.58 9.46 0.24
CA PRO A 114 -14.50 10.35 0.62
C PRO A 114 -13.23 10.07 -0.19
N ARG A 115 -12.47 11.13 -0.49
CA ARG A 115 -11.20 11.05 -1.20
C ARG A 115 -10.14 11.81 -0.43
N MET A 116 -8.92 11.30 -0.45
CA MET A 116 -7.77 11.89 0.23
C MET A 116 -6.54 11.75 -0.66
N SER A 117 -5.73 12.80 -0.77
CA SER A 117 -4.45 12.66 -1.46
C SER A 117 -3.52 11.76 -0.66
N TRP A 118 -2.57 11.09 -1.32
CA TRP A 118 -1.54 10.31 -0.64
C TRP A 118 -0.77 11.16 0.36
N TYR A 119 -0.46 12.41 -0.01
CA TYR A 119 0.21 13.36 0.87
C TYR A 119 -0.60 13.67 2.12
N ASP A 120 -1.90 13.93 1.99
CA ASP A 120 -2.78 14.15 3.15
C ASP A 120 -2.91 12.89 4.01
N ALA A 121 -2.94 11.69 3.39
CA ALA A 121 -3.00 10.42 4.12
C ALA A 121 -1.74 10.20 4.95
N MET A 122 -0.57 10.44 4.36
CA MET A 122 0.72 10.35 5.06
C MET A 122 0.88 11.44 6.12
N ASP A 123 0.49 12.67 5.83
CA ASP A 123 0.66 13.81 6.73
C ASP A 123 -0.30 13.75 7.93
N ASN A 124 -1.54 13.27 7.74
CA ASN A 124 -2.54 13.19 8.82
C ASN A 124 -2.58 11.83 9.54
N TYR A 125 -2.16 10.74 8.90
CA TYR A 125 -2.32 9.38 9.44
C TYR A 125 -1.06 8.52 9.38
N GLY A 126 -0.01 8.97 8.69
CA GLY A 126 1.23 8.20 8.57
C GLY A 126 1.06 6.91 7.78
N SER A 127 0.05 6.84 6.91
CA SER A 127 -0.25 5.66 6.11
C SER A 127 -1.01 6.05 4.85
N ASP A 128 -0.65 5.41 3.75
CA ASP A 128 -1.37 5.40 2.47
C ASP A 128 -2.65 4.56 2.46
N LYS A 129 -2.96 3.90 3.59
CA LYS A 129 -4.21 3.18 3.83
C LYS A 129 -4.77 3.53 5.21
N PRO A 130 -5.19 4.78 5.42
CA PRO A 130 -5.56 5.26 6.74
C PRO A 130 -6.84 4.61 7.24
N ASP A 131 -6.85 4.25 8.53
CA ASP A 131 -8.07 3.90 9.25
C ASP A 131 -8.72 5.19 9.76
N ILE A 132 -9.75 5.68 9.07
CA ILE A 132 -10.41 6.96 9.37
C ILE A 132 -11.61 6.82 10.33
N ARG A 133 -11.83 5.63 10.92
CA ARG A 133 -12.94 5.39 11.86
C ARG A 133 -12.83 6.19 13.16
N PHE A 134 -11.62 6.58 13.53
CA PHE A 134 -11.32 7.32 14.75
C PHE A 134 -10.36 8.48 14.47
N GLY A 135 -10.24 9.40 15.44
CA GLY A 135 -9.38 10.59 15.35
C GLY A 135 -7.88 10.29 15.47
N MET A 136 -7.21 10.92 16.43
CA MET A 136 -5.76 10.82 16.65
C MET A 136 -4.95 11.13 15.38
N LYS A 137 -5.33 12.19 14.65
CA LYS A 137 -4.55 12.66 13.51
C LYS A 137 -3.15 13.08 13.97
N ILE A 138 -2.20 12.97 13.05
CA ILE A 138 -0.84 13.46 13.24
C ILE A 138 -0.84 14.97 13.08
N HIS A 139 -0.23 15.67 14.03
CA HIS A 139 0.03 17.10 13.96
C HIS A 139 1.54 17.30 13.86
N GLU A 140 1.99 18.04 12.86
CA GLU A 140 3.37 18.52 12.81
C GLU A 140 3.54 19.66 13.80
N ILE A 141 4.47 19.51 14.75
CA ILE A 141 4.74 20.47 15.81
C ILE A 141 6.19 20.97 15.78
N SER A 142 6.94 20.68 14.71
CA SER A 142 8.35 21.05 14.51
C SER A 142 8.65 22.49 14.92
N GLU A 143 7.87 23.45 14.40
CA GLU A 143 8.05 24.89 14.65
C GLU A 143 7.73 25.33 16.08
N LEU A 144 6.94 24.54 16.82
CA LEU A 144 6.56 24.86 18.20
C LEU A 144 7.61 24.39 19.22
N VAL A 145 8.41 23.39 18.85
CA VAL A 145 9.29 22.70 19.81
C VAL A 145 10.78 22.86 19.51
N LYS A 146 11.16 23.21 18.28
CA LYS A 146 12.57 23.51 17.94
C LYS A 146 13.04 24.83 18.59
N GLY A 147 14.34 24.91 18.85
CA GLY A 147 15.00 26.07 19.44
C GLY A 147 14.89 26.18 20.96
N CYS A 148 14.39 25.14 21.64
CA CYS A 148 14.17 25.12 23.09
C CYS A 148 15.29 24.42 23.88
N GLY A 149 16.39 24.03 23.22
CA GLY A 149 17.57 23.44 23.86
C GLY A 149 17.47 21.94 24.12
N PHE A 150 16.43 21.28 23.59
CA PHE A 150 16.33 19.83 23.58
C PHE A 150 16.90 19.30 22.26
N SER A 151 18.17 18.91 22.30
CA SER A 151 18.95 18.53 21.11
C SER A 151 18.28 17.48 20.21
N VAL A 152 17.46 16.58 20.77
CA VAL A 152 16.75 15.53 20.02
C VAL A 152 15.70 16.14 19.08
N PHE A 153 14.97 17.18 19.49
CA PHE A 153 14.02 17.87 18.60
C PHE A 153 14.72 18.89 17.71
N ASP A 154 15.71 19.60 18.25
CA ASP A 154 16.48 20.61 17.49
C ASP A 154 17.23 20.01 16.30
N SER A 155 17.68 18.75 16.41
CA SER A 155 18.39 18.03 15.33
C SER A 155 17.50 17.20 14.41
N ALA A 156 16.21 17.05 14.74
CA ALA A 156 15.28 16.28 13.92
C ALA A 156 14.83 17.08 12.69
N GLU A 157 14.68 16.41 11.55
CA GLU A 157 14.04 17.00 10.37
C GLU A 157 12.58 17.35 10.69
N TYR A 158 11.86 16.40 11.29
CA TYR A 158 10.43 16.46 11.57
C TYR A 158 10.12 16.07 13.02
N VAL A 159 9.18 16.78 13.65
CA VAL A 159 8.58 16.42 14.94
C VAL A 159 7.06 16.37 14.79
N GLY A 160 6.49 15.18 15.00
CA GLY A 160 5.06 14.94 14.88
C GLY A 160 4.47 14.37 16.17
N ALA A 161 3.19 14.63 16.39
CA ALA A 161 2.49 14.22 17.59
C ALA A 161 1.08 13.73 17.30
N ILE A 162 0.57 12.83 18.14
CA ILE A 162 -0.84 12.42 18.19
C ILE A 162 -1.43 12.78 19.55
N ASN A 163 -2.68 13.26 19.55
CA ASN A 163 -3.44 13.45 20.78
C ASN A 163 -4.26 12.19 21.09
N VAL A 164 -4.04 11.60 22.26
CA VAL A 164 -4.78 10.44 22.75
C VAL A 164 -5.76 10.89 23.84
N GLU A 165 -7.02 11.01 23.45
CA GLU A 165 -8.08 11.53 24.31
C GLU A 165 -8.26 10.69 25.59
N GLY A 166 -8.43 11.35 26.73
CA GLY A 166 -8.73 10.70 28.02
C GLY A 166 -7.60 9.85 28.62
N CYS A 167 -6.38 9.90 28.07
CA CYS A 167 -5.27 9.04 28.50
C CYS A 167 -4.24 9.72 29.43
N ALA A 168 -4.49 10.94 29.95
CA ALA A 168 -3.54 11.64 30.82
C ALA A 168 -3.14 10.82 32.07
N GLU A 169 -4.05 10.00 32.58
CA GLU A 169 -3.86 9.18 33.78
C GLU A 169 -2.96 7.95 33.56
N TYR A 170 -2.49 7.69 32.32
CA TYR A 170 -1.58 6.59 32.02
C TYR A 170 -0.42 6.53 33.01
N THR A 171 -0.24 5.40 33.69
CA THR A 171 0.83 5.23 34.66
C THR A 171 2.20 5.30 33.99
N ARG A 172 3.25 5.60 34.75
CA ARG A 172 4.63 5.56 34.25
C ARG A 172 4.96 4.20 33.60
N LYS A 173 4.50 3.10 34.20
CA LYS A 173 4.66 1.75 33.66
C LYS A 173 4.03 1.60 32.27
N GLN A 174 2.83 2.13 32.05
CA GLN A 174 2.17 2.08 30.74
C GLN A 174 2.90 2.92 29.69
N LEU A 175 3.45 4.07 30.08
CA LEU A 175 4.24 4.93 29.19
C LEU A 175 5.61 4.31 28.85
N ASP A 176 6.26 3.67 29.82
CA ASP A 176 7.50 2.92 29.59
C ASP A 176 7.23 1.73 28.65
N GLU A 177 6.09 1.03 28.82
CA GLU A 177 5.67 -0.06 27.93
C GLU A 177 5.41 0.43 26.49
N LEU A 178 4.76 1.58 26.31
CA LEU A 178 4.59 2.21 25.00
C LEU A 178 5.93 2.62 24.39
N THR A 179 6.84 3.15 25.21
CA THR A 179 8.19 3.56 24.78
C THR A 179 8.99 2.36 24.26
N GLU A 180 8.94 1.23 24.97
CA GLU A 180 9.60 0.00 24.52
C GLU A 180 8.89 -0.64 23.32
N TRP A 181 7.57 -0.48 23.20
CA TRP A 181 6.81 -0.92 22.03
C TRP A 181 7.24 -0.18 20.75
N VAL A 182 7.35 1.16 20.79
CA VAL A 182 7.76 1.94 19.59
C VAL A 182 9.23 1.73 19.21
N LYS A 183 10.07 1.26 20.15
CA LYS A 183 11.48 0.94 19.88
C LYS A 183 11.69 -0.42 19.23
N ARG A 184 10.68 -1.28 19.20
CA ARG A 184 10.80 -2.60 18.57
C ARG A 184 11.27 -2.45 17.12
N PRO A 185 12.09 -3.36 16.58
CA PRO A 185 12.63 -3.25 15.22
C PRO A 185 11.56 -3.08 14.14
N GLN A 186 10.35 -3.59 14.37
CA GLN A 186 9.21 -3.47 13.45
C GLN A 186 8.68 -2.03 13.32
N VAL A 187 8.89 -1.18 14.34
CA VAL A 187 8.51 0.25 14.34
C VAL A 187 9.76 1.11 14.14
N GLY A 188 10.82 0.84 14.92
CA GLY A 188 12.14 1.45 14.77
C GLY A 188 12.25 2.90 15.24
N ALA A 189 11.37 3.35 16.16
CA ALA A 189 11.51 4.66 16.78
C ALA A 189 12.66 4.64 17.81
N LYS A 190 13.31 5.79 18.04
CA LYS A 190 14.42 5.90 19.00
C LYS A 190 13.96 6.10 20.45
N GLY A 191 12.75 6.61 20.63
CA GLY A 191 12.14 6.90 21.92
C GLY A 191 10.77 7.53 21.75
N LEU A 192 10.11 7.81 22.86
CA LEU A 192 8.78 8.40 22.92
C LEU A 192 8.81 9.57 23.91
N VAL A 193 8.37 10.74 23.47
CA VAL A 193 8.11 11.88 24.36
C VAL A 193 6.61 11.94 24.60
N TYR A 194 6.21 12.28 25.83
CA TYR A 194 4.79 12.45 26.17
C TYR A 194 4.54 13.77 26.89
N ILE A 195 3.35 14.33 26.69
CA ILE A 195 2.82 15.48 27.40
C ILE A 195 1.44 15.09 27.95
N LYS A 196 1.22 15.32 29.24
CA LYS A 196 -0.01 15.02 29.96
C LYS A 196 -0.72 16.30 30.32
N LEU A 197 -1.98 16.39 29.95
CA LEU A 197 -2.90 17.42 30.39
C LEU A 197 -3.69 16.85 31.57
N ASN A 198 -3.17 17.00 32.78
CA ASN A 198 -3.78 16.36 33.95
C ASN A 198 -5.15 16.98 34.27
N PRO A 199 -6.08 16.21 34.87
CA PRO A 199 -7.41 16.72 35.26
C PRO A 199 -7.40 17.95 36.19
N ASP A 200 -6.32 18.15 36.94
CA ASP A 200 -6.12 19.32 37.82
C ASP A 200 -5.67 20.59 37.09
N GLY A 201 -5.58 20.54 35.76
CA GLY A 201 -5.12 21.64 34.90
C GLY A 201 -3.60 21.76 34.80
N THR A 202 -2.83 20.87 35.44
CA THR A 202 -1.37 20.89 35.33
C THR A 202 -0.90 20.18 34.05
N VAL A 203 0.08 20.79 33.37
CA VAL A 203 0.75 20.18 32.23
C VAL A 203 2.07 19.56 32.69
N LYS A 204 2.28 18.28 32.43
CA LYS A 204 3.53 17.56 32.74
C LYS A 204 4.05 16.83 31.51
N SER A 205 5.36 16.74 31.35
CA SER A 205 5.97 16.06 30.20
C SER A 205 7.21 15.26 30.59
N SER A 206 7.63 14.37 29.70
CA SER A 206 8.94 13.71 29.84
C SER A 206 10.12 14.65 29.59
N VAL A 207 9.87 15.90 29.19
CA VAL A 207 10.87 16.91 28.78
C VAL A 207 10.71 18.24 29.54
N ASP A 208 10.12 18.23 30.74
CA ASP A 208 9.86 19.42 31.58
C ASP A 208 11.11 20.24 31.91
N LYS A 209 12.31 19.65 31.78
CA LYS A 209 13.59 20.36 31.96
C LYS A 209 13.91 21.35 30.84
N PHE A 210 13.30 21.19 29.67
CA PHE A 210 13.58 21.95 28.45
C PHE A 210 12.43 22.87 28.05
N TYR A 211 11.20 22.51 28.41
CA TYR A 211 9.99 23.26 28.03
C TYR A 211 9.27 23.78 29.26
N THR A 212 8.87 25.05 29.19
CA THR A 212 7.99 25.67 30.19
C THR A 212 6.55 25.15 30.04
N PRO A 213 5.73 25.18 31.10
CA PRO A 213 4.31 24.83 31.01
C PRO A 213 3.56 25.62 29.93
N GLU A 214 3.89 26.90 29.73
CA GLU A 214 3.28 27.76 28.71
C GLU A 214 3.64 27.31 27.28
N GLN A 215 4.87 26.82 27.06
CA GLN A 215 5.27 26.26 25.76
C GLN A 215 4.56 24.92 25.49
N LEU A 216 4.45 24.05 26.50
CA LEU A 216 3.73 22.79 26.38
C LEU A 216 2.22 23.01 26.17
N GLN A 217 1.65 24.04 26.80
CA GLN A 217 0.25 24.43 26.56
C GLN A 217 0.03 24.88 25.12
N LYS A 218 0.95 25.64 24.51
CA LYS A 218 0.85 25.99 23.09
C LYS A 218 0.84 24.77 22.17
N VAL A 219 1.62 23.74 22.49
CA VAL A 219 1.59 22.46 21.76
C VAL A 219 0.22 21.80 21.91
N ALA A 220 -0.32 21.74 23.13
CA ALA A 220 -1.64 21.19 23.39
C ALA A 220 -2.75 21.96 22.65
N ASP A 221 -2.71 23.29 22.66
CA ASP A 221 -3.68 24.14 21.98
C ASP A 221 -3.63 23.92 20.45
N ALA A 222 -2.43 23.80 19.87
CA ALA A 222 -2.25 23.51 18.44
C ALA A 222 -2.76 22.13 18.02
N MET A 223 -2.88 21.20 18.98
CA MET A 223 -3.44 19.87 18.78
C MET A 223 -4.90 19.76 19.23
N GLU A 224 -5.52 20.87 19.62
CA GLU A 224 -6.88 20.93 20.19
C GLU A 224 -7.08 19.96 21.37
N ALA A 225 -5.99 19.66 22.09
CA ALA A 225 -5.99 18.70 23.18
C ALA A 225 -6.64 19.29 24.43
N LYS A 226 -7.40 18.46 25.14
CA LYS A 226 -8.20 18.87 26.31
C LYS A 226 -7.60 18.35 27.61
N THR A 227 -8.01 18.97 28.70
CA THR A 227 -7.76 18.44 30.05
C THR A 227 -8.25 16.99 30.14
N GLY A 228 -7.34 16.09 30.53
CA GLY A 228 -7.55 14.64 30.53
C GLY A 228 -6.80 13.90 29.41
N ASP A 229 -6.21 14.60 28.44
CA ASP A 229 -5.58 13.98 27.29
C ASP A 229 -4.07 13.72 27.45
N LEU A 230 -3.56 12.80 26.62
CA LEU A 230 -2.16 12.43 26.52
C LEU A 230 -1.66 12.67 25.10
N ILE A 231 -0.70 13.57 24.95
CA ILE A 231 -0.01 13.80 23.68
C ILE A 231 1.23 12.91 23.63
N LEU A 232 1.39 12.18 22.52
CA LEU A 232 2.52 11.32 22.24
C LEU A 232 3.31 11.88 21.06
N VAL A 233 4.62 12.05 21.21
CA VAL A 233 5.48 12.77 20.26
C VAL A 233 6.64 11.87 19.81
N LEU A 234 6.83 11.78 18.49
CA LEU A 234 7.98 11.16 17.84
C LEU A 234 8.71 12.19 16.95
N CYS A 235 9.99 11.95 16.70
CA CYS A 235 10.82 12.84 15.87
C CYS A 235 11.86 12.04 15.08
N GLY A 236 12.32 12.63 13.98
CA GLY A 236 13.28 12.00 13.08
C GLY A 236 13.17 12.52 11.65
N GLU A 237 13.45 11.65 10.68
CA GLU A 237 13.23 11.89 9.26
C GLU A 237 11.72 11.90 8.95
N LYS A 238 11.26 12.83 8.11
CA LYS A 238 9.81 13.11 7.95
C LYS A 238 8.97 11.89 7.66
N ARG A 239 9.21 11.21 6.53
CA ARG A 239 8.37 10.07 6.07
C ARG A 239 8.45 8.86 6.99
N LYS A 240 9.65 8.59 7.52
CA LYS A 240 9.87 7.52 8.49
C LYS A 240 9.11 7.77 9.80
N THR A 241 9.21 8.98 10.35
CA THR A 241 8.52 9.34 11.60
C THR A 241 7.01 9.39 11.45
N GLN A 242 6.48 9.86 10.31
CA GLN A 242 5.05 9.79 10.00
C GLN A 242 4.56 8.33 10.04
N THR A 243 5.28 7.43 9.37
CA THR A 243 4.95 5.98 9.38
C THR A 243 4.95 5.41 10.80
N GLN A 244 5.94 5.77 11.62
CA GLN A 244 6.02 5.35 13.02
C GLN A 244 4.86 5.87 13.86
N LEU A 245 4.45 7.12 13.66
CA LEU A 245 3.27 7.71 14.32
C LEU A 245 1.98 7.05 13.86
N GLY A 246 1.85 6.71 12.57
CA GLY A 246 0.71 5.97 12.04
C GLY A 246 0.58 4.59 12.67
N VAL A 247 1.69 3.87 12.82
CA VAL A 247 1.73 2.56 13.49
C VAL A 247 1.38 2.69 14.99
N LEU A 248 1.92 3.70 15.68
CA LEU A 248 1.58 3.99 17.08
C LEU A 248 0.08 4.36 17.23
N ARG A 249 -0.47 5.14 16.30
CA ARG A 249 -1.88 5.52 16.26
C ARG A 249 -2.79 4.29 16.18
N ILE A 250 -2.47 3.33 15.31
CA ILE A 250 -3.23 2.07 15.18
C ILE A 250 -3.14 1.24 16.46
N GLU A 251 -1.97 1.15 17.08
CA GLU A 251 -1.79 0.47 18.37
C GLU A 251 -2.64 1.09 19.48
N MET A 252 -2.66 2.43 19.56
CA MET A 252 -3.54 3.11 20.52
C MET A 252 -5.02 2.87 20.19
N GLY A 253 -5.40 2.87 18.91
CA GLY A 253 -6.75 2.52 18.48
C GLY A 253 -7.16 1.10 18.90
N ASN A 254 -6.25 0.13 18.82
CA ASN A 254 -6.47 -1.24 19.30
C ASN A 254 -6.64 -1.29 20.83
N ARG A 255 -5.72 -0.67 21.59
CA ARG A 255 -5.74 -0.68 23.06
C ARG A 255 -6.99 -0.01 23.64
N LEU A 256 -7.49 1.01 22.96
CA LEU A 256 -8.66 1.80 23.38
C LEU A 256 -9.97 1.26 22.80
N GLY A 257 -9.94 0.19 21.99
CA GLY A 257 -11.15 -0.41 21.40
C GLY A 257 -11.85 0.50 20.38
N LEU A 258 -11.12 1.39 19.71
CA LEU A 258 -11.68 2.38 18.77
C LEU A 258 -11.88 1.84 17.35
N ARG A 259 -11.51 0.57 17.11
CA ARG A 259 -11.53 -0.08 15.78
C ARG A 259 -12.66 -1.09 15.67
N ASP A 260 -13.90 -0.63 15.87
CA ASP A 260 -15.09 -1.48 15.72
C ASP A 260 -15.15 -2.10 14.31
N PRO A 261 -15.08 -3.44 14.18
CA PRO A 261 -15.07 -4.13 12.89
C PRO A 261 -16.37 -3.97 12.09
N HIS A 262 -17.47 -3.58 12.72
CA HIS A 262 -18.77 -3.39 12.05
C HIS A 262 -19.03 -1.95 11.62
N VAL A 263 -18.14 -1.02 11.98
CA VAL A 263 -18.13 0.34 11.43
C VAL A 263 -17.27 0.33 10.17
N PHE A 264 -17.86 0.72 9.04
CA PHE A 264 -17.16 0.77 7.75
C PHE A 264 -16.86 2.21 7.37
N ALA A 265 -15.59 2.51 7.11
CA ALA A 265 -15.14 3.81 6.62
C ALA A 265 -14.34 3.64 5.33
N PRO A 266 -15.02 3.43 4.18
CA PRO A 266 -14.38 3.36 2.88
C PRO A 266 -13.95 4.75 2.39
N LEU A 267 -12.80 4.82 1.72
CA LEU A 267 -12.31 6.02 1.04
C LEU A 267 -11.40 5.66 -0.14
N TRP A 268 -11.21 6.63 -1.03
CA TRP A 268 -10.16 6.58 -2.05
C TRP A 268 -8.93 7.34 -1.59
N ILE A 269 -7.76 6.74 -1.79
CA ILE A 269 -6.49 7.43 -1.81
C ILE A 269 -6.11 7.68 -3.26
N VAL A 270 -5.74 8.91 -3.58
CA VAL A 270 -5.37 9.36 -4.94
C VAL A 270 -4.07 10.16 -4.88
N ASP A 271 -3.54 10.55 -6.03
CA ASP A 271 -2.41 11.49 -6.12
C ASP A 271 -1.13 10.93 -5.47
N PHE A 272 -0.92 9.63 -5.64
CA PHE A 272 0.31 8.96 -5.24
C PHE A 272 1.52 9.56 -5.97
N PRO A 273 2.70 9.60 -5.33
CA PRO A 273 3.95 9.83 -6.04
C PRO A 273 4.09 8.79 -7.16
N LEU A 274 4.54 9.22 -8.33
CA LEU A 274 4.79 8.30 -9.44
C LEU A 274 6.02 7.42 -9.16
N LEU A 275 7.03 8.03 -8.55
CA LEU A 275 8.37 7.49 -8.37
C LEU A 275 8.82 7.66 -6.92
N GLU A 276 9.63 6.73 -6.44
CA GLU A 276 10.33 6.80 -5.17
C GLU A 276 11.84 6.76 -5.42
N TRP A 277 12.57 7.71 -4.85
CA TRP A 277 14.03 7.74 -4.97
C TRP A 277 14.66 6.81 -3.92
N SER A 278 15.49 5.87 -4.37
CA SER A 278 16.38 5.11 -3.49
C SER A 278 17.72 5.81 -3.39
N GLU A 279 18.03 6.33 -2.20
CA GLU A 279 19.36 6.89 -1.91
C GLU A 279 20.45 5.79 -1.88
N GLU A 280 20.07 4.54 -1.61
CA GLU A 280 21.01 3.41 -1.59
C GLU A 280 21.45 3.01 -2.99
N ASP A 281 20.51 2.92 -3.93
CA ASP A 281 20.77 2.48 -5.31
C ASP A 281 21.05 3.66 -6.26
N GLY A 282 20.78 4.89 -5.82
CA GLY A 282 20.91 6.09 -6.64
C GLY A 282 19.99 6.10 -7.86
N ARG A 283 18.78 5.56 -7.74
CA ARG A 283 17.78 5.49 -8.82
C ARG A 283 16.34 5.59 -8.34
N PHE A 284 15.44 5.88 -9.28
CA PHE A 284 14.01 5.83 -9.04
C PHE A 284 13.45 4.41 -9.17
N TYR A 285 12.49 4.12 -8.29
CA TYR A 285 11.59 2.96 -8.35
C TYR A 285 10.16 3.44 -8.62
N ALA A 286 9.37 2.61 -9.30
CA ALA A 286 7.95 2.91 -9.47
C ALA A 286 7.20 2.61 -8.17
N MET A 287 6.33 3.53 -7.73
CA MET A 287 5.46 3.31 -6.56
C MET A 287 4.35 2.29 -6.82
N HIS A 288 3.94 2.17 -8.09
CA HIS A 288 2.94 1.22 -8.57
C HIS A 288 3.57 0.39 -9.69
N HIS A 289 2.78 0.03 -10.71
CA HIS A 289 3.32 -0.62 -11.91
C HIS A 289 4.01 0.39 -12.84
N PRO A 290 5.11 0.04 -13.52
CA PRO A 290 5.78 0.85 -14.56
C PRO A 290 4.91 1.26 -15.77
N PHE A 291 3.65 0.82 -15.85
CA PHE A 291 2.71 1.23 -16.90
C PHE A 291 1.75 2.32 -16.42
N THR A 292 1.92 2.80 -15.20
CA THR A 292 1.07 3.84 -14.61
C THR A 292 1.37 5.19 -15.26
N ALA A 293 0.33 5.86 -15.75
CA ALA A 293 0.46 7.17 -16.36
C ALA A 293 0.76 8.24 -15.29
N PRO A 294 1.62 9.22 -15.60
CA PRO A 294 1.66 10.46 -14.82
C PRO A 294 0.31 11.18 -14.93
N LYS A 295 -0.02 12.02 -13.95
CA LYS A 295 -1.10 12.98 -14.09
C LYS A 295 -0.85 13.94 -15.27
N PRO A 296 -1.84 14.22 -16.13
CA PRO A 296 -1.67 15.12 -17.27
C PRO A 296 -1.08 16.49 -16.90
N GLU A 297 -1.50 17.05 -15.76
CA GLU A 297 -1.00 18.35 -15.27
C GLU A 297 0.48 18.33 -14.86
N HIS A 298 1.07 17.16 -14.57
CA HIS A 298 2.46 17.01 -14.13
C HIS A 298 3.39 16.56 -15.27
N GLU A 299 2.90 16.46 -16.50
CA GLU A 299 3.66 15.99 -17.67
C GLU A 299 4.94 16.82 -17.89
N LYS A 300 4.89 18.14 -17.67
CA LYS A 300 6.07 19.01 -17.77
C LYS A 300 7.20 18.63 -16.81
N TRP A 301 6.85 18.20 -15.60
CA TRP A 301 7.83 17.73 -14.63
C TRP A 301 8.35 16.33 -14.99
N PHE A 302 7.49 15.46 -15.52
CA PHE A 302 7.86 14.12 -15.96
C PHE A 302 8.91 14.10 -17.09
N TYR A 303 8.85 15.07 -18.00
CA TYR A 303 9.86 15.24 -19.06
C TYR A 303 11.08 16.05 -18.64
N SER A 304 11.16 16.52 -17.39
CA SER A 304 12.37 17.16 -16.85
C SER A 304 13.44 16.13 -16.55
N ASP A 305 14.71 16.52 -16.69
CA ASP A 305 15.87 15.69 -16.29
C ASP A 305 16.31 15.96 -14.84
N LYS A 306 15.59 16.81 -14.10
CA LYS A 306 15.88 17.12 -12.71
C LYS A 306 15.20 16.13 -11.77
N LYS A 307 15.96 15.56 -10.82
CA LYS A 307 15.45 14.68 -9.76
C LYS A 307 14.28 15.33 -9.02
N GLU A 308 14.42 16.60 -8.66
CA GLU A 308 13.44 17.33 -7.83
C GLU A 308 12.11 17.59 -8.56
N ASP A 309 12.12 17.62 -9.89
CA ASP A 309 10.91 17.73 -10.69
C ASP A 309 10.22 16.36 -10.78
N LEU A 310 10.97 15.29 -11.03
CA LEU A 310 10.46 13.92 -11.10
C LEU A 310 9.80 13.46 -9.78
N GLU A 311 10.38 13.83 -8.63
CA GLU A 311 9.81 13.55 -7.29
C GLU A 311 8.45 14.21 -7.03
N ARG A 312 8.08 15.24 -7.81
CA ARG A 312 6.79 15.94 -7.72
C ARG A 312 5.73 15.35 -8.62
N VAL A 313 6.10 14.45 -9.53
CA VAL A 313 5.16 13.85 -10.48
C VAL A 313 4.23 12.92 -9.71
N CYS A 314 2.93 13.16 -9.83
CA CYS A 314 1.91 12.30 -9.26
C CYS A 314 1.49 11.28 -10.31
N ALA A 315 1.29 10.05 -9.88
CA ALA A 315 0.64 9.01 -10.64
C ALA A 315 -0.86 9.31 -10.79
N ASN A 316 -1.40 8.95 -11.95
CA ASN A 316 -2.84 8.83 -12.17
C ASN A 316 -3.32 7.48 -11.63
N ALA A 317 -3.12 7.28 -10.32
CA ALA A 317 -3.33 6.04 -9.59
C ALA A 317 -4.24 6.29 -8.38
N TYR A 318 -4.89 5.22 -7.94
CA TYR A 318 -5.91 5.27 -6.92
C TYR A 318 -6.05 3.93 -6.20
N ASP A 319 -6.20 4.01 -4.88
CA ASP A 319 -6.43 2.85 -4.01
C ASP A 319 -7.73 3.00 -3.25
N PHE A 320 -8.50 1.91 -3.22
CA PHE A 320 -9.67 1.78 -2.38
C PHE A 320 -9.24 1.26 -1.01
N VAL A 321 -9.50 2.05 0.02
CA VAL A 321 -9.15 1.69 1.40
C VAL A 321 -10.42 1.50 2.22
N LEU A 322 -10.43 0.48 3.06
CA LEU A 322 -11.48 0.22 4.05
C LEU A 322 -10.85 -0.09 5.41
N ASN A 323 -11.20 0.69 6.43
CA ASN A 323 -10.86 0.41 7.82
C ASN A 323 -9.34 0.20 8.08
N GLY A 324 -8.50 0.92 7.34
CA GLY A 324 -7.04 0.80 7.43
C GLY A 324 -6.42 -0.31 6.56
N SER A 325 -7.23 -0.94 5.71
CA SER A 325 -6.80 -1.99 4.79
C SER A 325 -7.04 -1.57 3.35
N GLU A 326 -6.02 -1.67 2.51
CA GLU A 326 -6.14 -1.53 1.06
C GLU A 326 -6.96 -2.71 0.52
N LEU A 327 -8.12 -2.46 -0.08
CA LEU A 327 -8.95 -3.51 -0.68
C LEU A 327 -8.65 -3.71 -2.16
N GLY A 328 -8.17 -2.69 -2.83
CA GLY A 328 -7.84 -2.74 -4.25
C GLY A 328 -7.16 -1.47 -4.70
N GLY A 329 -6.49 -1.57 -5.84
CA GLY A 329 -5.69 -0.49 -6.39
C GLY A 329 -5.69 -0.54 -7.91
N GLY A 330 -5.44 0.61 -8.52
CA GLY A 330 -5.51 0.78 -9.95
C GLY A 330 -4.82 2.03 -10.45
N SER A 331 -4.69 2.13 -11.77
CA SER A 331 -4.21 3.34 -12.41
C SER A 331 -4.71 3.46 -13.85
N ILE A 332 -4.70 4.70 -14.34
CA ILE A 332 -4.73 4.97 -15.77
C ILE A 332 -3.37 4.57 -16.36
N ARG A 333 -3.40 3.91 -17.51
CA ARG A 333 -2.21 3.34 -18.14
C ARG A 333 -1.60 4.29 -19.16
N ILE A 334 -0.29 4.20 -19.28
CA ILE A 334 0.44 4.76 -20.41
C ILE A 334 0.03 3.95 -21.65
N HIS A 335 -0.50 4.64 -22.65
CA HIS A 335 -0.86 4.07 -23.95
C HIS A 335 0.01 4.63 -25.10
N ASN A 336 0.88 5.60 -24.80
CA ASN A 336 1.81 6.19 -25.75
C ASN A 336 3.20 5.55 -25.60
N ALA A 337 3.76 5.07 -26.72
CA ALA A 337 5.05 4.36 -26.72
C ALA A 337 6.24 5.24 -26.27
N ASP A 338 6.27 6.52 -26.65
CA ASP A 338 7.35 7.44 -26.27
C ASP A 338 7.32 7.76 -24.78
N MET A 339 6.13 7.94 -24.22
CA MET A 339 5.95 8.11 -22.77
C MET A 339 6.36 6.86 -21.99
N GLN A 340 6.02 5.67 -22.50
CA GLN A 340 6.41 4.41 -21.86
C GLN A 340 7.93 4.21 -21.90
N LYS A 341 8.56 4.57 -23.02
CA LYS A 341 10.02 4.55 -23.13
C LYS A 341 10.67 5.52 -22.14
N ARG A 342 10.15 6.75 -22.02
CA ARG A 342 10.62 7.71 -21.01
C ARG A 342 10.48 7.16 -19.59
N MET A 343 9.38 6.49 -19.27
CA MET A 343 9.20 5.85 -17.96
C MET A 343 10.32 4.84 -17.67
N PHE A 344 10.64 3.97 -18.64
CA PHE A 344 11.73 3.00 -18.47
C PHE A 344 13.10 3.66 -18.30
N GLU A 345 13.38 4.74 -19.05
CA GLU A 345 14.61 5.52 -18.89
C GLU A 345 14.72 6.11 -17.48
N VAL A 346 13.63 6.67 -16.94
CA VAL A 346 13.60 7.23 -15.57
C VAL A 346 13.80 6.16 -14.50
N LEU A 347 13.29 4.94 -14.72
CA LEU A 347 13.51 3.78 -13.83
C LEU A 347 14.91 3.16 -13.97
N GLY A 348 15.74 3.68 -14.88
CA GLY A 348 17.08 3.17 -15.16
C GLY A 348 17.09 1.84 -15.92
N ILE A 349 16.00 1.51 -16.62
CA ILE A 349 15.86 0.29 -17.43
C ILE A 349 16.40 0.58 -18.83
N GLY A 350 17.47 -0.12 -19.21
CA GLY A 350 18.12 0.07 -20.51
C GLY A 350 17.25 -0.40 -21.69
N PRO A 351 17.49 0.08 -22.93
CA PRO A 351 16.66 -0.27 -24.09
C PRO A 351 16.58 -1.77 -24.39
N GLU A 352 17.70 -2.49 -24.26
CA GLU A 352 17.74 -3.95 -24.49
C GLU A 352 16.94 -4.71 -23.43
N GLU A 353 17.02 -4.26 -22.18
CA GLU A 353 16.27 -4.84 -21.07
C GLU A 353 14.77 -4.55 -21.19
N ALA A 354 14.41 -3.31 -21.54
CA ALA A 354 13.04 -2.91 -21.80
C ALA A 354 12.43 -3.71 -22.96
N GLU A 355 13.17 -3.92 -24.04
CA GLU A 355 12.72 -4.74 -25.17
C GLU A 355 12.57 -6.21 -24.79
N TYR A 356 13.54 -6.78 -24.08
CA TYR A 356 13.50 -8.17 -23.64
C TYR A 356 12.33 -8.47 -22.70
N LYS A 357 12.06 -7.55 -21.75
CA LYS A 357 11.01 -7.70 -20.73
C LYS A 357 9.63 -7.26 -21.24
N PHE A 358 9.56 -6.13 -21.95
CA PHE A 358 8.32 -5.43 -22.29
C PHE A 358 8.10 -5.22 -23.78
N GLY A 359 8.98 -5.71 -24.67
CA GLY A 359 8.84 -5.52 -26.12
C GLY A 359 7.47 -5.94 -26.64
N PHE A 360 6.87 -7.00 -26.08
CA PHE A 360 5.52 -7.43 -26.47
C PHE A 360 4.44 -6.36 -26.21
N ILE A 361 4.52 -5.60 -25.12
CA ILE A 361 3.53 -4.56 -24.79
C ILE A 361 3.84 -3.26 -25.51
N ILE A 362 5.12 -2.90 -25.62
CA ILE A 362 5.59 -1.73 -26.37
C ILE A 362 5.16 -1.86 -27.84
N HIS A 363 5.37 -3.03 -28.44
CA HIS A 363 4.93 -3.31 -29.81
C HIS A 363 3.41 -3.31 -29.91
N ALA A 364 2.67 -3.87 -28.95
CA ALA A 364 1.22 -3.82 -28.95
C ALA A 364 0.68 -2.38 -28.96
N PHE A 365 1.32 -1.46 -28.21
CA PHE A 365 0.92 -0.06 -28.16
C PHE A 365 1.06 0.68 -29.50
N GLN A 366 2.03 0.27 -30.34
CA GLN A 366 2.22 0.85 -31.68
C GLN A 366 1.09 0.55 -32.66
N TYR A 367 0.27 -0.49 -32.39
CA TYR A 367 -0.89 -0.84 -33.23
C TYR A 367 -2.17 -0.06 -32.85
N GLY A 368 -2.05 0.97 -32.02
CA GLY A 368 -3.16 1.84 -31.64
C GLY A 368 -3.82 1.43 -30.33
N ALA A 369 -3.04 1.33 -29.25
CA ALA A 369 -3.61 1.15 -27.91
C ALA A 369 -4.51 2.32 -27.54
N PRO A 370 -5.78 2.09 -27.15
CA PRO A 370 -6.65 3.17 -26.68
C PRO A 370 -6.15 3.69 -25.32
N PRO A 371 -6.50 4.91 -24.91
CA PRO A 371 -6.44 5.29 -23.50
C PRO A 371 -7.20 4.25 -22.68
N HIS A 372 -6.61 3.74 -21.60
CA HIS A 372 -7.24 2.72 -20.78
C HIS A 372 -6.79 2.82 -19.33
N GLY A 373 -7.59 2.27 -18.44
CA GLY A 373 -7.33 2.25 -17.02
C GLY A 373 -8.08 1.12 -16.36
N GLY A 374 -7.61 0.70 -15.19
CA GLY A 374 -8.22 -0.43 -14.51
C GLY A 374 -7.98 -0.42 -13.02
N LEU A 375 -8.44 -1.49 -12.39
CA LEU A 375 -8.39 -1.68 -10.96
C LEU A 375 -8.49 -3.18 -10.64
N ALA A 376 -7.80 -3.63 -9.61
CA ALA A 376 -7.99 -4.97 -9.06
C ALA A 376 -8.34 -4.89 -7.56
N PHE A 377 -9.37 -5.63 -7.13
CA PHE A 377 -9.67 -5.82 -5.70
C PHE A 377 -9.15 -7.17 -5.22
N GLY A 378 -8.53 -7.22 -4.04
CA GLY A 378 -8.23 -8.46 -3.33
C GLY A 378 -9.51 -9.08 -2.76
N PHE A 379 -10.08 -10.04 -3.47
CA PHE A 379 -11.40 -10.62 -3.15
C PHE A 379 -11.42 -11.28 -1.78
N ASP A 380 -10.37 -12.01 -1.42
CA ASP A 380 -10.28 -12.67 -0.11
C ASP A 380 -10.34 -11.65 1.04
N ARG A 381 -9.74 -10.46 0.83
CA ARG A 381 -9.74 -9.35 1.81
C ARG A 381 -11.09 -8.64 1.86
N VAL A 382 -11.77 -8.48 0.72
CA VAL A 382 -13.16 -7.99 0.68
C VAL A 382 -14.06 -8.89 1.52
N CYS A 383 -13.99 -10.21 1.30
CA CYS A 383 -14.75 -11.19 2.07
C CYS A 383 -14.44 -11.12 3.58
N ALA A 384 -13.15 -11.08 3.94
CA ALA A 384 -12.72 -11.02 5.32
C ALA A 384 -13.24 -9.78 6.07
N LEU A 385 -13.03 -8.59 5.49
CA LEU A 385 -13.47 -7.34 6.12
C LEU A 385 -15.00 -7.25 6.20
N PHE A 386 -15.72 -7.78 5.20
CA PHE A 386 -17.19 -7.80 5.24
C PHE A 386 -17.73 -8.70 6.35
N GLY A 387 -17.05 -9.81 6.65
CA GLY A 387 -17.36 -10.64 7.81
C GLY A 387 -16.70 -10.18 9.12
N GLY A 388 -16.13 -8.97 9.16
CA GLY A 388 -15.56 -8.36 10.38
C GLY A 388 -14.25 -8.99 10.85
N GLN A 389 -13.51 -9.65 9.97
CA GLN A 389 -12.20 -10.26 10.27
C GLN A 389 -11.08 -9.57 9.49
N GLU A 390 -9.92 -9.41 10.12
CA GLU A 390 -8.71 -8.91 9.43
C GLU A 390 -7.91 -10.04 8.76
N THR A 391 -8.14 -11.30 9.16
CA THR A 391 -7.48 -12.46 8.55
C THR A 391 -8.30 -13.04 7.40
N ILE A 392 -7.62 -13.35 6.29
CA ILE A 392 -8.24 -13.94 5.10
C ILE A 392 -8.32 -15.46 5.15
N ARG A 393 -7.64 -16.11 6.10
CA ARG A 393 -7.50 -17.59 6.14
C ARG A 393 -8.83 -18.30 6.27
N ASP A 394 -9.73 -17.77 7.10
CA ASP A 394 -11.04 -18.37 7.35
C ASP A 394 -12.01 -18.23 6.17
N TYR A 395 -11.62 -17.46 5.14
CA TYR A 395 -12.37 -17.25 3.90
C TYR A 395 -11.80 -18.05 2.73
N ILE A 396 -10.74 -18.83 2.97
CA ILE A 396 -10.09 -19.70 1.98
C ILE A 396 -10.28 -21.14 2.46
N ALA A 397 -10.87 -21.99 1.62
CA ALA A 397 -11.21 -23.35 2.02
C ALA A 397 -9.99 -24.20 2.44
N PHE A 398 -8.86 -24.03 1.74
CA PHE A 398 -7.62 -24.77 1.98
C PHE A 398 -6.41 -23.81 1.99
N PRO A 399 -6.23 -23.02 3.07
CA PRO A 399 -5.18 -22.03 3.13
C PRO A 399 -3.82 -22.67 3.40
N LYS A 400 -2.76 -21.96 3.03
CA LYS A 400 -1.37 -22.30 3.36
C LYS A 400 -0.95 -21.67 4.69
N ASN A 401 -0.05 -22.33 5.41
CA ASN A 401 0.56 -21.79 6.62
C ASN A 401 1.59 -20.69 6.30
N ASN A 402 2.25 -20.12 7.32
CA ASN A 402 3.25 -19.04 7.15
C ASN A 402 4.50 -19.43 6.32
N GLN A 403 4.69 -20.72 6.03
CA GLN A 403 5.80 -21.25 5.22
C GLN A 403 5.35 -21.65 3.80
N GLY A 404 4.13 -21.28 3.41
CA GLY A 404 3.57 -21.64 2.11
C GLY A 404 3.19 -23.11 2.00
N ARG A 405 3.12 -23.83 3.14
CA ARG A 405 2.79 -25.25 3.18
C ARG A 405 1.30 -25.48 3.40
N ASP A 406 0.76 -26.43 2.68
CA ASP A 406 -0.52 -27.06 2.99
C ASP A 406 -0.25 -28.21 3.96
N VAL A 407 -0.75 -28.10 5.18
CA VAL A 407 -0.56 -29.12 6.23
C VAL A 407 -1.52 -30.29 6.11
N MET A 408 -2.61 -30.14 5.35
CA MET A 408 -3.62 -31.18 5.17
C MET A 408 -3.15 -32.24 4.18
N ILE A 409 -2.53 -31.81 3.08
CA ILE A 409 -1.99 -32.71 2.03
C ILE A 409 -0.45 -32.79 2.02
N ASP A 410 0.21 -32.19 3.01
CA ASP A 410 1.66 -32.11 3.15
C ASP A 410 2.39 -31.62 1.88
N SER A 411 1.96 -30.48 1.36
CA SER A 411 2.55 -29.84 0.17
C SER A 411 3.29 -28.55 0.52
N PRO A 412 4.38 -28.18 -0.20
CA PRO A 412 5.04 -28.95 -1.27
C PRO A 412 5.79 -30.18 -0.77
N SER A 413 5.98 -31.17 -1.65
CA SER A 413 6.69 -32.43 -1.38
C SER A 413 7.82 -32.67 -2.40
N LYS A 414 8.67 -33.67 -2.15
CA LYS A 414 9.61 -34.17 -3.18
C LYS A 414 8.80 -34.80 -4.33
N ILE A 415 9.33 -34.70 -5.55
CA ILE A 415 8.81 -35.41 -6.73
C ILE A 415 9.75 -36.56 -7.10
N ASP A 416 9.26 -37.50 -7.90
CA ASP A 416 10.03 -38.69 -8.29
C ASP A 416 11.19 -38.32 -9.24
N GLN A 417 12.29 -39.08 -9.16
CA GLN A 417 13.45 -38.86 -10.04
C GLN A 417 13.08 -38.96 -11.52
N VAL A 418 12.14 -39.84 -11.88
CA VAL A 418 11.64 -39.95 -13.26
C VAL A 418 11.05 -38.63 -13.75
N GLN A 419 10.31 -37.92 -12.90
CA GLN A 419 9.75 -36.60 -13.25
C GLN A 419 10.85 -35.54 -13.37
N MET A 420 11.86 -35.56 -12.50
CA MET A 420 13.02 -34.66 -12.60
C MET A 420 13.79 -34.87 -13.92
N ASP A 421 14.01 -36.14 -14.31
CA ASP A 421 14.70 -36.51 -15.55
C ASP A 421 13.91 -36.08 -16.79
N GLU A 422 12.58 -36.30 -16.79
CA GLU A 422 11.69 -35.85 -17.87
C GLU A 422 11.67 -34.32 -18.02
N LEU A 423 11.83 -33.59 -16.92
CA LEU A 423 11.90 -32.13 -16.90
C LEU A 423 13.31 -31.58 -17.14
N PHE A 424 14.32 -32.45 -17.24
CA PHE A 424 15.73 -32.08 -17.38
C PHE A 424 16.24 -31.21 -16.21
N LEU A 425 15.81 -31.51 -14.97
CA LEU A 425 16.16 -30.76 -13.76
C LEU A 425 17.03 -31.60 -12.81
N ALA A 426 17.88 -30.92 -12.04
CA ALA A 426 18.63 -31.50 -10.93
C ALA A 426 18.50 -30.61 -9.69
N SER A 427 18.28 -31.23 -8.52
CA SER A 427 18.24 -30.50 -7.24
C SER A 427 19.63 -30.00 -6.85
N THR A 428 19.73 -28.76 -6.40
CA THR A 428 20.96 -28.17 -5.84
C THR A 428 21.03 -28.26 -4.31
N VAL A 429 19.96 -28.73 -3.66
CA VAL A 429 19.92 -28.92 -2.21
C VAL A 429 20.89 -30.04 -1.83
N LYS A 430 21.83 -29.73 -0.93
CA LYS A 430 22.75 -30.73 -0.36
C LYS A 430 22.00 -31.55 0.69
N GLU A 431 22.03 -32.86 0.56
CA GLU A 431 21.47 -33.79 1.55
C GLU A 431 22.26 -33.83 2.86
#